data_AF-A0AA97EG53-F1
#
_entry.id   AF-A0AA97EG53-F1
#
_cell.length_a   1.000
_cell.length_b   1.000
_cell.length_c   1.000
_cell.angle_alpha   90.00
_cell.angle_beta   90.00
_cell.angle_gamma   90.00
#
_symmetry.space_group_name_H-M   'P 1'
#
loop_
_entity.id
_entity.type
_entity.pdbx_description
1 polymer ?
#
loop_
_entity_poly.entity_id
_entity_poly.type
_entity_poly.pdbx_seq_one_letter_code
_entity_poly.pdbx_strand_id
1 'polypeptide(L)'
;MPHFIAISGPSGSGKTTWISQFFTDQSMPQFYVCPGLGEISVDLAQVGYRFPWVQVVSEAQLKAVLADLPEQATVYFEWGFHLDLGSPFLAGLGCERVAVLPPALAESDWHTWADRIVVGNAVAAPANGRLPEIWCTPLTGQVFDPPSLDALLIELTGGAYGQVCRMKGIFELPNGRAFHVDFVEGLLGMEYTELNIPPWLEGRPSRYSGIEVVGWGLEREAIAQTLLDGCLSDAALAQYHQHYQALDPAEEALFV
;
A
#
# COMPACT_ATOMS: atom_id res chain seq x y z
N MET A 1 -18.50 7.90 -22.17
CA MET A 1 -18.17 6.51 -21.80
C MET A 1 -17.12 6.52 -20.70
N PRO A 2 -17.10 5.54 -19.79
CA PRO A 2 -16.02 5.39 -18.83
C PRO A 2 -14.68 5.14 -19.52
N HIS A 3 -13.60 5.57 -18.89
CA HIS A 3 -12.22 5.32 -19.31
C HIS A 3 -11.57 4.31 -18.36
N PHE A 4 -11.00 3.25 -18.92
CA PHE A 4 -10.35 2.19 -18.15
C PHE A 4 -8.84 2.23 -18.41
N ILE A 5 -8.04 2.33 -17.36
CA ILE A 5 -6.58 2.34 -17.45
C ILE A 5 -6.05 1.18 -16.62
N ALA A 6 -5.29 0.29 -17.24
CA ALA A 6 -4.59 -0.81 -16.57
C ALA A 6 -3.11 -0.45 -16.43
N ILE A 7 -2.61 -0.47 -15.20
CA ILE A 7 -1.25 -0.07 -14.87
C ILE A 7 -0.53 -1.30 -14.32
N SER A 8 0.57 -1.70 -14.94
CA SER A 8 1.39 -2.81 -14.43
C SER A 8 2.88 -2.50 -14.48
N GLY A 9 3.67 -3.35 -13.83
CA GLY A 9 5.11 -3.20 -13.70
C GLY A 9 5.63 -3.91 -12.45
N PRO A 10 6.97 -4.06 -12.34
CA PRO A 10 7.61 -4.74 -11.20
C PRO A 10 7.18 -4.19 -9.83
N SER A 11 7.40 -4.97 -8.78
CA SER A 11 7.29 -4.47 -7.40
C SER A 11 8.20 -3.25 -7.20
N GLY A 12 7.74 -2.24 -6.47
CA GLY A 12 8.52 -1.03 -6.19
C GLY A 12 8.73 -0.06 -7.37
N SER A 13 8.21 -0.35 -8.56
CA SER A 13 8.37 0.50 -9.75
C SER A 13 7.71 1.88 -9.67
N GLY A 14 6.79 2.10 -8.72
CA GLY A 14 6.10 3.40 -8.52
C GLY A 14 4.73 3.50 -9.20
N LYS A 15 4.04 2.37 -9.43
CA LYS A 15 2.68 2.34 -10.01
C LYS A 15 1.67 3.21 -9.24
N THR A 16 1.49 2.94 -7.95
CA THR A 16 0.56 3.71 -7.09
C THR A 16 0.91 5.20 -7.06
N THR A 17 2.20 5.53 -7.02
CA THR A 17 2.70 6.91 -7.09
C THR A 17 2.31 7.59 -8.39
N TRP A 18 2.47 6.90 -9.54
CA TRP A 18 2.08 7.41 -10.84
C TRP A 18 0.56 7.64 -10.93
N ILE A 19 -0.24 6.67 -10.50
CA ILE A 19 -1.71 6.79 -10.47
C ILE A 19 -2.14 7.98 -9.60
N SER A 20 -1.50 8.14 -8.44
CA SER A 20 -1.83 9.20 -7.47
C SER A 20 -1.65 10.62 -8.00
N GLN A 21 -0.86 10.82 -9.05
CA GLN A 21 -0.70 12.13 -9.70
C GLN A 21 -2.00 12.61 -10.37
N PHE A 22 -2.88 11.69 -10.75
CA PHE A 22 -4.15 12.03 -11.39
C PHE A 22 -5.28 12.26 -10.39
N PHE A 23 -5.15 11.73 -9.17
CA PHE A 23 -6.15 11.91 -8.11
C PHE A 23 -6.27 13.36 -7.61
N THR A 24 -5.37 14.27 -7.98
CA THR A 24 -5.51 15.69 -7.65
C THR A 24 -6.66 16.37 -8.39
N ASP A 25 -7.07 15.85 -9.55
CA ASP A 25 -8.18 16.40 -10.33
C ASP A 25 -9.50 15.78 -9.88
N GLN A 26 -10.30 16.52 -9.11
CA GLN A 26 -11.59 16.04 -8.59
C GLN A 26 -12.77 16.33 -9.54
N SER A 27 -12.51 16.78 -10.77
CA SER A 27 -13.57 17.15 -11.72
C SER A 27 -14.38 15.96 -12.24
N MET A 28 -13.82 14.76 -12.16
CA MET A 28 -14.43 13.53 -12.67
C MET A 28 -14.51 12.44 -11.60
N PRO A 29 -15.53 11.55 -11.65
CA PRO A 29 -15.58 10.36 -10.80
C PRO A 29 -14.36 9.46 -11.07
N GLN A 30 -13.64 9.12 -10.01
CA GLN A 30 -12.44 8.29 -10.10
C GLN A 30 -12.57 7.05 -9.23
N PHE A 31 -12.16 5.92 -9.80
CA PHE A 31 -12.21 4.63 -9.15
C PHE A 31 -10.82 4.00 -9.13
N TYR A 32 -10.45 3.41 -8.00
CA TYR A 32 -9.17 2.72 -7.84
C TYR A 32 -9.40 1.26 -7.48
N VAL A 33 -8.77 0.36 -8.23
CA VAL A 33 -8.87 -1.09 -8.08
C VAL A 33 -7.47 -1.68 -8.00
N CYS A 34 -7.19 -2.46 -6.96
CA CYS A 34 -5.92 -3.18 -6.78
C CYS A 34 -6.21 -4.69 -6.64
N PRO A 35 -6.42 -5.42 -7.76
CA PRO A 35 -6.72 -6.85 -7.71
C PRO A 35 -5.51 -7.70 -7.27
N GLY A 36 -5.79 -8.92 -6.84
CA GLY A 36 -4.82 -9.96 -6.48
C GLY A 36 -4.59 -10.11 -4.98
N LEU A 37 -4.90 -9.08 -4.19
CA LEU A 37 -4.72 -9.05 -2.74
C LEU A 37 -6.03 -8.88 -1.97
N GLY A 38 -7.18 -8.78 -2.63
CA GLY A 38 -8.49 -8.64 -1.96
C GLY A 38 -8.56 -7.48 -0.97
N GLU A 39 -9.20 -7.71 0.18
CA GLU A 39 -9.41 -6.70 1.23
C GLU A 39 -8.17 -6.42 2.10
N ILE A 40 -7.08 -7.14 1.89
CA ILE A 40 -5.82 -6.97 2.66
C ILE A 40 -4.78 -6.13 1.90
N SER A 41 -5.19 -5.39 0.87
CA SER A 41 -4.30 -4.50 0.11
C SER A 41 -4.00 -3.21 0.89
N VAL A 42 -2.72 -3.01 1.19
CA VAL A 42 -2.24 -1.75 1.78
C VAL A 42 -2.44 -0.56 0.82
N ASP A 43 -2.25 -0.76 -0.49
CA ASP A 43 -2.42 0.34 -1.47
C ASP A 43 -3.88 0.77 -1.55
N LEU A 44 -4.83 -0.18 -1.51
CA LEU A 44 -6.26 0.12 -1.52
C LEU A 44 -6.65 0.99 -0.32
N ALA A 45 -6.19 0.62 0.88
CA ALA A 45 -6.44 1.40 2.09
C ALA A 45 -5.72 2.76 2.06
N GLN A 46 -4.45 2.80 1.64
CA GLN A 46 -3.66 4.03 1.55
C GLN A 46 -4.33 5.04 0.60
N VAL A 47 -4.75 4.61 -0.59
CA VAL A 47 -5.46 5.47 -1.54
C VAL A 47 -6.77 5.99 -0.93
N GLY A 48 -7.55 5.11 -0.29
CA GLY A 48 -8.81 5.50 0.37
C GLY A 48 -8.61 6.53 1.49
N TYR A 49 -7.52 6.43 2.25
CA TYR A 49 -7.19 7.39 3.31
C TYR A 49 -6.65 8.71 2.76
N ARG A 50 -5.81 8.66 1.74
CA ARG A 50 -5.14 9.85 1.19
C ARG A 50 -6.02 10.65 0.23
N PHE A 51 -6.93 9.97 -0.47
CA PHE A 51 -7.78 10.55 -1.51
C PHE A 51 -9.25 10.14 -1.26
N PRO A 52 -9.92 10.71 -0.24
CA PRO A 52 -11.27 10.28 0.15
C PRO A 52 -12.35 10.51 -0.92
N TRP A 53 -12.04 11.28 -1.97
CA TRP A 53 -12.91 11.48 -3.14
C TRP A 53 -12.73 10.40 -4.23
N VAL A 54 -11.70 9.56 -4.13
CA VAL A 54 -11.50 8.41 -5.03
C VAL A 54 -12.27 7.22 -4.47
N GLN A 55 -13.13 6.62 -5.28
CA GLN A 55 -13.86 5.42 -4.87
C GLN A 55 -12.93 4.20 -5.00
N VAL A 56 -12.42 3.73 -3.87
CA VAL A 56 -11.71 2.45 -3.80
C VAL A 56 -12.70 1.29 -3.94
N VAL A 57 -12.39 0.33 -4.81
CA VAL A 57 -13.30 -0.77 -5.15
C VAL A 57 -12.63 -2.09 -4.79
N SER A 58 -13.25 -2.84 -3.87
CA SER A 58 -12.79 -4.20 -3.56
C SER A 58 -13.16 -5.17 -4.68
N GLU A 59 -12.43 -6.29 -4.78
CA GLU A 59 -12.71 -7.33 -5.78
C GLU A 59 -14.16 -7.87 -5.68
N ALA A 60 -14.71 -7.96 -4.47
CA ALA A 60 -16.08 -8.40 -4.24
C ALA A 60 -17.14 -7.45 -4.83
N GLN A 61 -16.83 -6.15 -4.88
CA GLN A 61 -17.73 -5.11 -5.40
C GLN A 61 -17.51 -4.82 -6.88
N LEU A 62 -16.36 -5.22 -7.42
CA LEU A 62 -15.88 -4.82 -8.74
C LEU A 62 -16.92 -5.03 -9.85
N LYS A 63 -17.52 -6.23 -9.93
CA LYS A 63 -18.52 -6.53 -10.97
C LYS A 63 -19.74 -5.61 -10.89
N ALA A 64 -20.22 -5.30 -9.69
CA ALA A 64 -21.38 -4.44 -9.49
C ALA A 64 -21.05 -2.99 -9.86
N VAL A 65 -19.88 -2.49 -9.45
CA VAL A 65 -19.42 -1.14 -9.76
C VAL A 65 -19.24 -0.96 -11.27
N LEU A 66 -18.58 -1.91 -11.95
CA LEU A 66 -18.36 -1.83 -13.40
C LEU A 66 -19.67 -1.82 -14.21
N ALA A 67 -20.75 -2.40 -13.68
CA ALA A 67 -22.05 -2.41 -14.34
C ALA A 67 -22.81 -1.07 -14.23
N ASP A 68 -22.41 -0.20 -13.31
CA ASP A 68 -23.11 1.04 -12.96
C ASP A 68 -22.15 2.25 -12.86
N LEU A 69 -21.17 2.32 -13.76
CA LEU A 69 -20.22 3.43 -13.80
C LEU A 69 -20.88 4.69 -14.38
N PRO A 70 -20.66 5.86 -13.76
CA PRO A 70 -21.05 7.14 -14.34
C PRO A 70 -20.42 7.37 -15.73
N GLU A 71 -21.10 8.14 -16.57
CA GLU A 71 -20.45 8.66 -17.78
C GLU A 71 -19.23 9.51 -17.38
N GLN A 72 -18.12 9.37 -18.13
CA GLN A 72 -16.84 10.06 -17.90
C GLN A 72 -16.05 9.58 -16.66
N ALA A 73 -16.51 8.53 -15.97
CA ALA A 73 -15.74 7.90 -14.90
C ALA A 73 -14.38 7.40 -15.41
N THR A 74 -13.33 7.57 -14.62
CA THR A 74 -12.02 6.96 -14.88
C THR A 74 -11.74 5.88 -13.85
N VAL A 75 -11.40 4.69 -14.31
CA VAL A 75 -11.09 3.54 -13.46
C VAL A 75 -9.64 3.14 -13.65
N TYR A 76 -8.87 3.21 -12.57
CA TYR A 76 -7.47 2.79 -12.53
C TYR A 76 -7.39 1.38 -11.95
N PHE A 77 -6.87 0.44 -12.75
CA PHE A 77 -6.53 -0.90 -12.32
C PHE A 77 -5.03 -0.99 -12.07
N GLU A 78 -4.61 -1.01 -10.81
CA GLU A 78 -3.23 -1.32 -10.45
C GLU A 78 -3.01 -2.84 -10.50
N TRP A 79 -2.55 -3.32 -11.64
CA TRP A 79 -2.34 -4.73 -11.91
C TRP A 79 -1.00 -5.21 -11.34
N GLY A 80 -1.08 -5.97 -10.25
CA GLY A 80 0.07 -6.52 -9.53
C GLY A 80 1.01 -7.33 -10.42
N PHE A 81 2.31 -7.32 -10.11
CA PHE A 81 3.34 -8.03 -10.88
C PHE A 81 3.17 -9.56 -10.89
N HIS A 82 2.38 -10.08 -9.95
CA HIS A 82 2.09 -11.50 -9.79
C HIS A 82 0.85 -11.95 -10.59
N LEU A 83 0.15 -11.01 -11.24
CA LEU A 83 -1.04 -11.28 -12.03
C LEU A 83 -0.71 -11.45 -13.51
N ASP A 84 -1.48 -12.30 -14.18
CA ASP A 84 -1.34 -12.53 -15.62
C ASP A 84 -1.75 -11.30 -16.43
N LEU A 85 -0.81 -10.76 -17.21
CA LEU A 85 -1.05 -9.63 -18.14
C LEU A 85 -1.99 -10.00 -19.29
N GLY A 86 -2.08 -11.29 -19.64
CA GLY A 86 -3.00 -11.84 -20.63
C GLY A 86 -4.42 -12.08 -20.12
N SER A 87 -4.74 -11.62 -18.90
CA SER A 87 -6.05 -11.83 -18.27
C SER A 87 -7.21 -11.44 -19.19
N PRO A 88 -8.16 -12.36 -19.46
CA PRO A 88 -9.36 -12.06 -20.24
C PRO A 88 -10.21 -10.94 -19.67
N PHE A 89 -10.12 -10.71 -18.34
CA PHE A 89 -10.80 -9.61 -17.68
C PHE A 89 -10.32 -8.25 -18.22
N LEU A 90 -9.01 -8.01 -18.24
CA LEU A 90 -8.45 -6.77 -18.78
C LEU A 90 -8.72 -6.65 -20.29
N ALA A 91 -8.55 -7.74 -21.03
CA ALA A 91 -8.78 -7.77 -22.47
C ALA A 91 -10.25 -7.42 -22.83
N GLY A 92 -11.22 -7.87 -22.03
CA GLY A 92 -12.63 -7.59 -22.23
C GLY A 92 -13.06 -6.15 -21.94
N LEU A 93 -12.28 -5.40 -21.17
CA LEU A 93 -12.58 -4.00 -20.81
C LEU A 93 -12.05 -2.98 -21.83
N GLY A 94 -11.11 -3.38 -22.69
CA GLY A 94 -10.50 -2.47 -23.67
C GLY A 94 -9.70 -1.33 -23.01
N CYS A 95 -8.96 -1.65 -21.93
CA CYS A 95 -8.19 -0.65 -21.18
C CYS A 95 -7.06 -0.02 -22.01
N GLU A 96 -6.74 1.25 -21.71
CA GLU A 96 -5.39 1.78 -21.97
C GLU A 96 -4.40 1.03 -21.08
N ARG A 97 -3.34 0.45 -21.65
CA ARG A 97 -2.33 -0.31 -20.89
C ARG A 97 -1.07 0.51 -20.69
N VAL A 98 -0.75 0.78 -19.43
CA VAL A 98 0.43 1.54 -19.03
C VAL A 98 1.39 0.64 -18.26
N ALA A 99 2.63 0.55 -18.71
CA ALA A 99 3.69 -0.11 -17.95
C ALA A 99 4.57 0.94 -17.25
N VAL A 100 4.70 0.86 -15.93
CA VAL A 100 5.63 1.66 -15.14
C VAL A 100 6.87 0.82 -14.89
N LEU A 101 7.97 1.13 -15.58
CA LEU A 101 9.14 0.26 -15.66
C LEU A 101 10.41 0.96 -15.15
N PRO A 102 11.30 0.24 -14.44
CA PRO A 102 12.62 0.75 -14.12
C PRO A 102 13.40 1.16 -15.38
N PRO A 103 14.19 2.24 -15.34
CA PRO A 103 14.90 2.77 -16.50
C PRO A 103 15.89 1.78 -17.14
N ALA A 104 16.40 0.81 -16.38
CA ALA A 104 17.37 -0.17 -16.83
C ALA A 104 16.77 -1.59 -16.96
N LEU A 105 15.44 -1.73 -16.96
CA LEU A 105 14.80 -3.03 -17.13
C LEU A 105 15.03 -3.50 -18.57
N ALA A 106 15.53 -4.73 -18.72
CA ALA A 106 15.62 -5.37 -20.03
C ALA A 106 14.22 -5.65 -20.62
N GLU A 107 14.16 -5.93 -21.93
CA GLU A 107 12.92 -6.33 -22.59
C GLU A 107 12.18 -7.43 -21.82
N SER A 108 10.87 -7.24 -21.67
CA SER A 108 10.01 -8.04 -20.80
C SER A 108 8.57 -8.07 -21.31
N ASP A 109 7.73 -8.92 -20.75
CA ASP A 109 6.32 -9.02 -21.14
C ASP A 109 5.58 -7.67 -21.04
N TRP A 110 5.89 -6.85 -20.03
CA TRP A 110 5.34 -5.49 -19.92
C TRP A 110 5.65 -4.59 -21.12
N HIS A 111 6.83 -4.71 -21.74
CA HIS A 111 7.19 -3.93 -22.94
C HIS A 111 6.31 -4.28 -24.12
N THR A 112 5.93 -5.56 -24.26
CA THR A 112 5.05 -6.04 -25.34
C THR A 112 3.57 -5.79 -25.02
N TRP A 113 3.20 -5.86 -23.75
CA TRP A 113 1.83 -5.72 -23.29
C TRP A 113 1.34 -4.27 -23.28
N ALA A 114 2.18 -3.29 -22.98
CA ALA A 114 1.74 -1.91 -22.77
C ALA A 114 1.52 -1.14 -24.08
N ASP A 115 0.52 -0.27 -24.09
CA ASP A 115 0.34 0.76 -25.13
C ASP A 115 1.28 1.95 -24.86
N ARG A 116 1.62 2.18 -23.59
CA ARG A 116 2.49 3.26 -23.14
C ARG A 116 3.45 2.79 -22.05
N ILE A 117 4.72 3.16 -22.16
CA ILE A 117 5.73 2.93 -21.13
C ILE A 117 6.02 4.25 -20.40
N VAL A 118 6.05 4.19 -19.07
CA VAL A 118 6.42 5.27 -18.17
C VAL A 118 7.66 4.85 -17.39
N VAL A 119 8.63 5.75 -17.29
CA VAL A 119 9.84 5.52 -16.50
C VAL A 119 9.47 5.61 -15.02
N GLY A 120 9.70 4.51 -14.29
CA GLY A 120 9.49 4.38 -12.86
C GLY A 120 10.78 4.41 -12.06
N ASN A 121 10.71 3.91 -10.83
CA ASN A 121 11.84 3.84 -9.90
C ASN A 121 12.95 2.93 -10.42
N ALA A 122 14.20 3.29 -10.12
CA ALA A 122 15.38 2.48 -10.41
C ALA A 122 15.53 1.29 -9.45
N VAL A 123 14.57 0.36 -9.52
CA VAL A 123 14.59 -0.89 -8.75
C VAL A 123 15.25 -2.02 -9.54
N ALA A 124 15.90 -2.93 -8.83
CA ALA A 124 16.53 -4.10 -9.43
C ALA A 124 15.46 -5.03 -10.04
N ALA A 125 15.77 -5.60 -11.21
CA ALA A 125 14.95 -6.67 -11.76
C ALA A 125 15.03 -7.93 -10.88
N PRO A 126 13.98 -8.76 -10.80
CA PRO A 126 14.02 -10.01 -10.06
C PRO A 126 15.20 -10.88 -10.51
N ALA A 127 16.07 -11.27 -9.57
CA ALA A 127 17.22 -12.11 -9.88
C ALA A 127 16.74 -13.50 -10.37
N ASN A 128 17.36 -14.00 -11.44
CA ASN A 128 17.19 -15.37 -11.95
C ASN A 128 15.77 -15.75 -12.41
N GLY A 129 14.93 -14.78 -12.77
CA GLY A 129 13.58 -15.03 -13.31
C GLY A 129 12.59 -15.62 -12.30
N ARG A 130 12.95 -15.66 -11.01
CA ARG A 130 12.03 -16.08 -9.95
C ARG A 130 11.33 -14.85 -9.37
N LEU A 131 10.01 -14.79 -9.51
CA LEU A 131 9.21 -13.75 -8.87
C LEU A 131 9.33 -13.85 -7.34
N PRO A 132 9.41 -12.72 -6.63
CA PRO A 132 9.38 -12.71 -5.18
C PRO A 132 8.01 -13.17 -4.66
N GLU A 133 7.99 -13.70 -3.44
CA GLU A 133 6.75 -14.01 -2.74
C GLU A 133 6.15 -12.74 -2.14
N ILE A 134 4.83 -12.73 -1.98
CA ILE A 134 4.08 -11.67 -1.31
C ILE A 134 3.52 -12.27 -0.03
N TRP A 135 3.79 -11.61 1.10
CA TRP A 135 3.17 -11.93 2.37
C TRP A 135 2.47 -10.69 2.91
N CYS A 136 1.19 -10.83 3.23
CA CYS A 136 0.38 -9.76 3.79
C CYS A 136 -0.28 -10.24 5.07
N THR A 137 -0.41 -9.36 6.06
CA THR A 137 -1.26 -9.60 7.23
C THR A 137 -2.01 -8.33 7.61
N PRO A 138 -3.31 -8.43 7.95
CA PRO A 138 -4.01 -7.32 8.58
C PRO A 138 -3.41 -7.07 9.97
N LEU A 139 -3.41 -5.80 10.36
CA LEU A 139 -2.98 -5.30 11.66
C LEU A 139 -4.10 -4.50 12.34
N THR A 140 -5.34 -4.56 11.83
CA THR A 140 -6.50 -3.88 12.41
C THR A 140 -6.60 -4.13 13.91
N GLY A 141 -6.73 -3.04 14.68
CA GLY A 141 -6.78 -3.08 16.14
C GLY A 141 -5.42 -3.21 16.84
N GLN A 142 -4.33 -3.45 16.11
CA GLN A 142 -2.98 -3.39 16.66
C GLN A 142 -2.49 -1.95 16.69
N VAL A 143 -1.93 -1.54 17.83
CA VAL A 143 -1.31 -0.22 18.02
C VAL A 143 0.11 -0.48 18.50
N PHE A 144 1.08 0.12 17.83
CA PHE A 144 2.48 -0.17 18.07
C PHE A 144 3.10 0.82 19.07
N ASP A 145 4.01 0.31 19.88
CA ASP A 145 4.97 1.16 20.59
C ASP A 145 5.96 1.75 19.56
N PRO A 146 6.15 3.09 19.46
CA PRO A 146 6.92 3.68 18.37
C PRO A 146 8.38 3.21 18.28
N PRO A 147 9.16 3.15 19.40
CA PRO A 147 10.51 2.57 19.36
C PRO A 147 10.54 1.11 18.92
N SER A 148 9.56 0.31 19.36
CA SER A 148 9.46 -1.10 18.98
C SER A 148 9.14 -1.27 17.50
N LEU A 149 8.26 -0.43 16.95
CA LEU A 149 7.95 -0.41 15.51
C LEU A 149 9.20 -0.07 14.69
N ASP A 150 9.94 0.97 15.07
CA ASP A 150 11.14 1.38 14.34
C ASP A 150 12.20 0.27 14.30
N ALA A 151 12.48 -0.34 15.45
CA ALA A 151 13.41 -1.46 15.55
C ALA A 151 12.98 -2.64 14.66
N LEU A 152 11.70 -3.01 14.71
CA LEU A 152 11.13 -4.08 13.88
C LEU A 152 11.30 -3.80 12.38
N LEU A 153 10.97 -2.58 11.94
CA LEU A 153 11.04 -2.23 10.52
C LEU A 153 12.49 -2.23 10.03
N ILE A 154 13.44 -1.79 10.85
CA ILE A 154 14.88 -1.88 10.58
C ILE A 154 15.33 -3.34 10.47
N GLU A 155 14.94 -4.20 11.40
CA GLU A 155 15.28 -5.63 11.36
C GLU A 155 14.70 -6.32 10.12
N LEU A 156 13.43 -6.06 9.83
CA LEU A 156 12.72 -6.61 8.68
C LEU A 156 13.37 -6.19 7.36
N THR A 157 13.58 -4.90 7.16
CA THR A 157 14.18 -4.37 5.91
C THR A 157 15.69 -4.64 5.84
N GLY A 158 16.35 -4.87 6.98
CA GLY A 158 17.74 -5.31 7.09
C GLY A 158 17.95 -6.81 6.81
N GLY A 159 16.88 -7.56 6.57
CA GLY A 159 16.94 -8.96 6.14
C GLY A 159 16.98 -9.98 7.29
N ALA A 160 16.60 -9.60 8.51
CA ALA A 160 16.58 -10.50 9.66
C ALA A 160 15.61 -11.69 9.48
N TYR A 161 14.61 -11.55 8.61
CA TYR A 161 13.54 -12.53 8.38
C TYR A 161 13.42 -12.94 6.91
N GLY A 162 14.54 -12.97 6.19
CA GLY A 162 14.58 -13.19 4.75
C GLY A 162 14.83 -11.91 3.95
N GLN A 163 15.09 -12.05 2.65
CA GLN A 163 15.42 -10.91 1.81
C GLN A 163 14.16 -10.12 1.44
N VAL A 164 14.02 -8.90 1.96
CA VAL A 164 12.91 -7.99 1.63
C VAL A 164 13.33 -7.04 0.51
N CYS A 165 12.59 -7.05 -0.60
CA CYS A 165 12.79 -6.08 -1.68
C CYS A 165 11.78 -4.93 -1.66
N ARG A 166 10.63 -5.14 -1.02
CA ARG A 166 9.58 -4.12 -0.82
C ARG A 166 8.85 -4.41 0.48
N MET A 167 8.58 -3.37 1.25
CA MET A 167 7.66 -3.44 2.39
C MET A 167 6.82 -2.17 2.43
N LYS A 168 5.51 -2.31 2.51
CA LYS A 168 4.60 -1.21 2.83
C LYS A 168 3.71 -1.60 3.98
N GLY A 169 3.31 -0.62 4.77
CA GLY A 169 2.34 -0.88 5.82
C GLY A 169 1.65 0.39 6.29
N ILE A 170 0.50 0.19 6.91
CA ILE A 170 -0.25 1.21 7.65
C ILE A 170 -0.20 0.80 9.11
N PHE A 171 0.35 1.66 9.96
CA PHE A 171 0.57 1.38 11.38
C PHE A 171 -0.12 2.43 12.23
N GLU A 172 -0.81 1.98 13.29
CA GLU A 172 -1.46 2.83 14.28
C GLU A 172 -0.50 3.12 15.43
N LEU A 173 -0.42 4.38 15.85
CA LEU A 173 0.41 4.82 16.97
C LEU A 173 -0.44 5.24 18.19
N PRO A 174 0.17 5.31 19.39
CA PRO A 174 -0.59 5.52 20.64
C PRO A 174 -1.17 6.94 20.79
N ASN A 175 -0.75 7.87 19.93
CA ASN A 175 -1.35 9.21 19.81
C ASN A 175 -2.60 9.22 18.92
N GLY A 176 -3.07 8.05 18.47
CA GLY A 176 -4.25 7.89 17.62
C GLY A 176 -4.01 8.20 16.14
N ARG A 177 -2.81 8.65 15.75
CA ARG A 177 -2.44 8.88 14.35
C ARG A 177 -2.02 7.57 13.70
N ALA A 178 -2.15 7.51 12.38
CA ALA A 178 -1.70 6.38 11.58
C ALA A 178 -0.66 6.83 10.55
N PHE A 179 0.31 5.96 10.27
CA PHE A 179 1.37 6.24 9.31
C PHE A 179 1.42 5.16 8.24
N HIS A 180 1.53 5.59 6.99
CA HIS A 180 1.96 4.73 5.90
C HIS A 180 3.48 4.71 5.85
N VAL A 181 4.08 3.53 5.93
CA VAL A 181 5.52 3.33 5.76
C VAL A 181 5.77 2.66 4.42
N ASP A 182 6.77 3.15 3.70
CA ASP A 182 7.18 2.65 2.40
C ASP A 182 8.68 2.37 2.36
N PHE A 183 9.05 1.12 2.06
CA PHE A 183 10.40 0.68 1.79
C PHE A 183 10.50 0.00 0.43
N VAL A 184 11.55 0.34 -0.31
CA VAL A 184 11.94 -0.30 -1.57
C VAL A 184 13.45 -0.50 -1.57
N GLU A 185 13.91 -1.74 -1.75
CA GLU A 185 15.34 -2.05 -1.84
C GLU A 185 15.97 -1.32 -3.03
N GLY A 186 17.10 -0.65 -2.78
CA GLY A 186 17.80 0.18 -3.76
C GLY A 186 17.39 1.65 -3.78
N LEU A 187 16.30 2.03 -3.08
CA LEU A 187 15.98 3.43 -2.80
C LEU A 187 16.50 3.85 -1.41
N LEU A 188 16.52 5.15 -1.15
CA LEU A 188 17.10 5.70 0.07
C LEU A 188 16.12 5.60 1.24
N GLY A 189 16.43 4.71 2.18
CA GLY A 189 15.75 4.61 3.48
C GLY A 189 14.29 4.13 3.40
N MET A 190 13.58 4.32 4.51
CA MET A 190 12.15 4.12 4.63
C MET A 190 11.45 5.49 4.62
N GLU A 191 10.37 5.62 3.87
CA GLU A 191 9.53 6.81 3.88
C GLU A 191 8.38 6.63 4.86
N TYR A 192 8.18 7.62 5.73
CA TYR A 192 7.08 7.64 6.70
C TYR A 192 6.15 8.79 6.32
N THR A 193 4.90 8.47 6.02
CA THR A 193 3.87 9.45 5.67
C THR A 193 2.72 9.36 6.65
N GLU A 194 2.47 10.44 7.41
CA GLU A 194 1.26 10.53 8.24
C GLU A 194 0.01 10.48 7.34
N LEU A 195 -0.94 9.63 7.71
CA LEU A 195 -2.24 9.59 7.07
C LEU A 195 -3.12 10.69 7.68
N ASN A 196 -3.60 11.61 6.85
CA ASN A 196 -4.47 12.70 7.28
C ASN A 196 -5.91 12.22 7.56
N ILE A 197 -6.04 11.38 8.58
CA ILE A 197 -7.29 10.79 9.05
C ILE A 197 -7.50 11.14 10.53
N PRO A 198 -8.75 11.22 11.01
CA PRO A 198 -9.02 11.61 12.39
C PRO A 198 -8.27 10.73 13.41
N PRO A 199 -7.67 11.31 14.48
CA PRO A 199 -7.03 10.52 15.51
C PRO A 199 -8.00 9.53 16.19
N TRP A 200 -7.50 8.34 16.52
CA TRP A 200 -8.25 7.32 17.26
C TRP A 200 -7.74 7.21 18.69
N LEU A 201 -8.40 7.89 19.64
CA LEU A 201 -8.01 7.91 21.05
C LEU A 201 -8.94 7.08 21.95
N GLU A 202 -9.74 6.18 21.38
CA GLU A 202 -10.72 5.37 22.12
C GLU A 202 -10.50 3.87 21.91
N GLY A 203 -9.65 3.26 22.74
CA GLY A 203 -9.31 1.84 22.62
C GLY A 203 -8.64 1.47 21.29
N ARG A 204 -8.88 0.25 20.81
CA ARG A 204 -8.25 -0.27 19.59
C ARG A 204 -8.97 0.24 18.33
N PRO A 205 -8.25 0.75 17.32
CA PRO A 205 -8.84 1.20 16.05
C PRO A 205 -9.56 0.08 15.30
N SER A 206 -10.73 0.37 14.74
CA SER A 206 -11.45 -0.56 13.85
C SER A 206 -11.21 -0.29 12.36
N ARG A 207 -10.52 0.81 12.03
CA ARG A 207 -10.09 1.11 10.66
C ARG A 207 -8.98 0.17 10.22
N TYR A 208 -8.85 -0.03 8.91
CA TYR A 208 -7.87 -0.95 8.35
C TYR A 208 -6.43 -0.46 8.59
N SER A 209 -5.61 -1.35 9.13
CA SER A 209 -4.16 -1.28 9.14
C SER A 209 -3.62 -2.65 8.71
N GLY A 210 -2.40 -2.70 8.20
CA GLY A 210 -1.85 -3.91 7.61
C GLY A 210 -0.43 -3.70 7.10
N ILE A 211 0.25 -4.80 6.83
CA ILE A 211 1.59 -4.81 6.24
C ILE A 211 1.62 -5.78 5.05
N GLU A 212 2.32 -5.38 4.01
CA GLU A 212 2.66 -6.20 2.84
C GLU A 212 4.18 -6.20 2.69
N VAL A 213 4.74 -7.41 2.68
CA VAL A 213 6.18 -7.67 2.52
C VAL A 213 6.36 -8.52 1.26
N VAL A 214 7.24 -8.06 0.38
CA VAL A 214 7.61 -8.76 -0.85
C VAL A 214 9.10 -9.08 -0.80
N GLY A 215 9.44 -10.33 -1.07
CA GLY A 215 10.82 -10.79 -0.90
C GLY A 215 11.06 -12.25 -1.25
N TRP A 216 12.15 -12.79 -0.73
CA TRP A 216 12.53 -14.19 -0.90
C TRP A 216 12.95 -14.82 0.43
N GLY A 217 12.39 -16.00 0.70
CA GLY A 217 12.74 -16.76 1.90
C GLY A 217 12.19 -16.09 3.15
N LEU A 218 11.01 -15.48 3.06
CA LEU A 218 10.39 -14.75 4.16
C LEU A 218 10.02 -15.70 5.30
N GLU A 219 10.52 -15.42 6.50
CA GLU A 219 10.20 -16.15 7.73
C GLU A 219 8.88 -15.64 8.33
N ARG A 220 7.79 -15.88 7.61
CA ARG A 220 6.45 -15.30 7.87
C ARG A 220 5.96 -15.41 9.31
N GLU A 221 6.19 -16.55 9.96
CA GLU A 221 5.80 -16.78 11.36
C GLU A 221 6.64 -15.92 12.32
N ALA A 222 7.94 -15.78 12.07
CA ALA A 222 8.82 -14.91 12.85
C ALA A 222 8.42 -13.43 12.67
N ILE A 223 8.18 -13.00 11.43
CA ILE A 223 7.71 -11.63 11.14
C ILE A 223 6.40 -11.34 11.88
N ALA A 224 5.43 -12.26 11.81
CA ALA A 224 4.15 -12.10 12.50
C ALA A 224 4.30 -12.02 14.02
N GLN A 225 5.16 -12.86 14.61
CA GLN A 225 5.41 -12.85 16.04
C GLN A 225 6.06 -11.54 16.49
N THR A 226 7.09 -11.08 15.77
CA THR A 226 7.78 -9.81 16.10
C THR A 226 6.84 -8.61 15.96
N LEU A 227 5.93 -8.62 14.97
CA LEU A 227 4.88 -7.59 14.86
C LEU A 227 3.99 -7.56 16.11
N LEU A 228 3.54 -8.71 16.59
CA LEU A 228 2.71 -8.79 17.80
C LEU A 228 3.49 -8.37 19.05
N ASP A 229 4.76 -8.72 19.15
CA ASP A 229 5.62 -8.34 20.28
C ASP A 229 5.86 -6.82 20.34
N GLY A 230 5.81 -6.13 19.19
CA GLY A 230 5.89 -4.66 19.09
C GLY A 230 4.58 -3.92 19.41
N CYS A 231 3.48 -4.64 19.65
CA CYS A 231 2.17 -4.04 19.93
C CYS A 231 1.97 -3.72 21.41
N LEU A 232 1.26 -2.62 21.68
CA LEU A 232 0.85 -2.27 23.03
C LEU A 232 -0.25 -3.18 23.56
N SER A 233 -0.13 -3.53 24.84
CA SER A 233 -1.23 -4.10 25.62
C SER A 233 -2.36 -3.08 25.82
N ASP A 234 -3.58 -3.56 26.09
CA ASP A 234 -4.75 -2.69 26.35
C ASP A 234 -4.52 -1.72 27.52
N ALA A 235 -3.82 -2.18 28.56
CA ALA A 235 -3.51 -1.36 29.73
C ALA A 235 -2.54 -0.21 29.39
N ALA A 236 -1.51 -0.49 28.60
CA ALA A 236 -0.56 0.54 28.15
C ALA A 236 -1.22 1.53 27.18
N LEU A 237 -2.03 1.02 26.24
CA LEU A 237 -2.78 1.85 25.29
C LEU A 237 -3.73 2.81 26.03
N ALA A 238 -4.46 2.32 27.03
CA ALA A 238 -5.36 3.15 27.83
C ALA A 238 -4.61 4.30 28.55
N GLN A 239 -3.39 4.05 29.04
CA GLN A 239 -2.56 5.09 29.66
C GLN A 239 -2.12 6.15 28.65
N TYR A 240 -1.68 5.73 27.46
CA TYR A 240 -1.34 6.67 26.37
C TYR A 240 -2.55 7.51 25.97
N HIS A 241 -3.72 6.89 25.76
CA HIS A 241 -4.91 7.61 25.36
C HIS A 241 -5.36 8.64 26.42
N GLN A 242 -5.30 8.28 27.71
CA GLN A 242 -5.55 9.24 28.80
C GLN A 242 -4.57 10.42 28.76
N HIS A 243 -3.30 10.16 28.47
CA HIS A 243 -2.29 11.21 28.34
C HIS A 243 -2.60 12.15 27.16
N TYR A 244 -2.81 11.61 25.96
CA TYR A 244 -3.08 12.43 24.76
C TYR A 244 -4.42 13.16 24.81
N GLN A 245 -5.45 12.57 25.43
CA GLN A 245 -6.73 13.25 25.66
C GLN A 245 -6.62 14.40 26.67
N ALA A 246 -5.62 14.39 27.55
CA ALA A 246 -5.36 15.44 28.52
C ALA A 246 -4.45 16.55 27.98
N LEU A 247 -3.78 16.35 26.84
CA LEU A 247 -2.99 17.38 26.17
C LEU A 247 -3.92 18.41 25.52
N ASP A 248 -3.69 19.69 25.79
CA ASP A 248 -4.35 20.78 25.07
C ASP A 248 -3.83 20.78 23.62
N PRO A 249 -4.68 20.86 22.57
CA PRO A 249 -4.25 20.86 21.17
C PRO A 249 -3.16 21.90 20.80
N ALA A 250 -2.86 22.88 21.66
CA ALA A 250 -1.74 23.82 21.49
C ALA A 250 -0.34 23.25 21.85
N GLU A 251 -0.24 22.16 22.62
CA GLU A 251 1.05 21.59 23.08
C GLU A 251 1.60 20.48 22.17
N GLU A 252 0.79 19.92 21.25
CA GLU A 252 1.22 18.86 20.31
C GLU A 252 2.30 19.31 19.30
N ALA A 253 2.41 20.61 19.00
CA ALA A 253 3.35 21.13 17.99
C ALA A 253 4.83 21.08 18.42
N LEU A 254 5.14 20.67 19.65
CA LEU A 254 6.49 20.66 20.22
C LEU A 254 7.17 19.28 20.21
N PHE A 255 6.46 18.22 19.84
CA PHE A 255 6.94 16.84 19.93
C PHE A 255 6.88 16.05 18.61
N VAL A 256 6.72 16.74 17.47
CA VAL A 256 6.88 16.17 16.12
C VAL A 256 8.36 16.20 15.71
#